data_AF-A0A3D0Y2H5-F1
#
_entry.id   AF-A0A3D0Y2H5-F1
#
_cell.length_a   1.000
_cell.length_b   1.000
_cell.length_c   1.000
_cell.angle_alpha   90.00
_cell.angle_beta   90.00
_cell.angle_gamma   90.00
#
_symmetry.space_group_name_H-M   'P 1'
#
loop_
_entity.id
_entity.type
_entity.pdbx_description
1 polymer ?
#
loop_
_entity_poly.entity_id
_entity_poly.type
_entity_poly.pdbx_seq_one_letter_code
_entity_poly.pdbx_strand_id
1 'polypeptide(L)'
;MNEEKQAPKEIKVQIPNDTKPTYANSVKINVTDEEVMMQFAYLRPDQGTGIIVGDIVLSPKHAMRFQKALDETLKKHFTRHLPE
;
A
#
# COMPACT_ATOMS: atom_id res chain seq x y z
N MET A 1 38.81 14.30 4.96
CA MET A 1 37.95 13.15 5.28
C MET A 1 36.81 13.18 4.28
N ASN A 2 36.84 12.29 3.27
CA ASN A 2 35.78 12.24 2.26
C ASN A 2 34.67 11.32 2.79
N GLU A 3 33.48 11.87 2.96
CA GLU A 3 32.27 11.11 3.25
C GLU A 3 31.82 10.41 1.95
N GLU A 4 32.18 9.14 1.80
CA GLU A 4 31.61 8.28 0.77
C GLU A 4 30.12 8.10 1.06
N LYS A 5 29.28 8.84 0.32
CA LYS A 5 27.82 8.61 0.28
C LYS A 5 27.58 7.20 -0.24
N GLN A 6 27.31 6.26 0.67
CA GLN A 6 26.90 4.92 0.32
C GLN A 6 25.65 5.00 -0.57
N ALA A 7 25.79 4.58 -1.83
CA ALA A 7 24.69 4.49 -2.76
C ALA A 7 23.61 3.57 -2.17
N PRO A 8 22.31 3.92 -2.30
CA PRO A 8 21.23 3.11 -1.78
C PRO A 8 21.30 1.70 -2.39
N LYS A 9 21.42 0.67 -1.54
CA LYS A 9 21.43 -0.72 -1.97
C LYS A 9 20.11 -1.04 -2.66
N GLU A 10 20.19 -1.47 -3.92
CA GLU A 10 19.04 -1.94 -4.68
C GLU A 10 18.54 -3.27 -4.07
N ILE A 11 17.34 -3.25 -3.50
CA ILE A 11 16.73 -4.44 -2.92
C ILE A 11 16.00 -5.17 -4.05
N LYS A 12 16.50 -6.34 -4.44
CA LYS A 12 15.80 -7.24 -5.37
C LYS A 12 14.62 -7.88 -4.66
N VAL A 13 13.42 -7.37 -4.93
CA VAL A 13 12.16 -7.94 -4.44
C VAL A 13 11.75 -9.08 -5.38
N GLN A 14 11.55 -10.28 -4.85
CA GLN A 14 11.04 -11.43 -5.59
C GLN A 14 9.55 -11.59 -5.30
N ILE A 15 8.76 -11.82 -6.34
CA ILE A 15 7.34 -12.17 -6.21
C ILE A 15 7.27 -13.70 -6.29
N PRO A 16 6.77 -14.40 -5.26
CA PRO A 16 6.55 -15.84 -5.32
C PRO A 16 5.66 -16.21 -6.51
N ASN A 17 5.98 -17.32 -7.20
CA ASN A 17 5.30 -17.75 -8.43
C ASN A 17 3.81 -18.07 -8.24
N ASP A 18 3.39 -18.36 -7.02
CA ASP A 18 2.01 -18.66 -6.62
C ASP A 18 1.22 -17.43 -6.16
N THR A 19 1.85 -16.24 -6.16
CA THR A 19 1.18 -14.99 -5.78
C THR A 19 0.11 -14.64 -6.80
N LYS A 20 -1.15 -14.64 -6.37
CA LYS A 20 -2.29 -14.20 -7.17
C LYS A 20 -2.74 -12.81 -6.72
N PRO A 21 -3.07 -11.89 -7.66
CA PRO A 21 -3.68 -10.63 -7.29
C PRO A 21 -5.03 -10.90 -6.62
N THR A 22 -5.34 -10.13 -5.57
CA THR A 22 -6.62 -10.23 -4.90
C THR A 22 -7.38 -8.92 -5.01
N TYR A 23 -8.66 -9.01 -5.34
CA TYR A 23 -9.54 -7.85 -5.45
C TYR A 23 -10.12 -7.48 -4.08
N ALA A 24 -10.07 -6.19 -3.75
CA ALA A 24 -10.72 -5.60 -2.59
C ALA A 24 -11.49 -4.35 -3.03
N ASN A 25 -12.71 -4.18 -2.52
CA ASN A 25 -13.53 -2.99 -2.76
C ASN A 25 -13.68 -2.11 -1.51
N SER A 26 -13.07 -2.51 -0.39
CA SER A 26 -13.06 -1.76 0.84
C SER A 26 -11.72 -1.93 1.55
N VAL A 27 -11.30 -0.90 2.26
CA VAL A 27 -10.16 -0.94 3.18
C VAL A 27 -10.55 -0.27 4.49
N LYS A 28 -10.29 -0.94 5.61
CA LYS A 28 -10.39 -0.37 6.95
C LYS A 28 -9.00 -0.08 7.47
N ILE A 29 -8.77 1.15 7.92
CA ILE A 29 -7.50 1.58 8.47
C ILE A 29 -7.69 1.82 9.96
N ASN A 30 -6.88 1.16 10.79
CA ASN A 30 -6.80 1.41 12.23
C ASN A 30 -5.39 1.87 12.57
N VAL A 31 -5.28 2.88 13.42
CA VAL A 31 -4.00 3.47 13.83
C VAL A 31 -3.87 3.36 15.34
N THR A 32 -2.70 2.93 15.78
CA THR A 32 -2.25 2.92 17.17
C THR A 32 -0.87 3.61 17.23
N ASP A 33 -0.35 3.83 18.45
CA ASP A 33 0.97 4.42 18.63
C ASP A 33 2.09 3.52 18.08
N GLU A 34 1.86 2.21 18.03
CA GLU A 34 2.85 1.21 17.62
C GLU A 34 2.71 0.85 16.13
N GLU A 35 1.48 0.81 15.62
CA GLU A 35 1.16 0.20 14.33
C GLU A 35 -0.02 0.88 13.62
N VAL A 36 0.02 0.79 12.29
CA VAL A 36 -1.08 1.09 11.38
C VAL A 36 -1.48 -0.20 10.66
N MET A 37 -2.71 -0.64 10.89
CA MET A 37 -3.30 -1.82 10.27
C MET A 37 -4.19 -1.40 9.10
N MET A 38 -4.01 -2.06 7.96
CA MET A 38 -4.82 -1.88 6.75
C MET A 38 -5.46 -3.22 6.37
N GLN A 39 -6.75 -3.32 6.63
CA GLN A 39 -7.55 -4.51 6.37
C GLN A 39 -8.34 -4.33 5.08
N PHE A 40 -7.91 -5.02 4.03
CA PHE A 40 -8.56 -5.05 2.74
C PHE A 40 -9.67 -6.10 2.75
N ALA A 41 -10.85 -5.70 2.34
CA ALA A 41 -12.03 -6.55 2.32
C ALA A 41 -12.72 -6.53 0.95
N TYR A 42 -13.31 -7.67 0.62
CA TYR A 42 -14.35 -7.73 -0.40
C TYR A 42 -15.71 -7.78 0.29
N LEU A 43 -16.47 -6.69 0.21
CA LEU A 43 -17.83 -6.57 0.72
C LEU A 43 -18.82 -6.91 -0.39
N ARG A 44 -19.77 -7.82 -0.12
CA ARG A 44 -20.84 -8.15 -1.07
C ARG A 44 -21.97 -7.12 -0.97
N PRO A 45 -22.34 -6.44 -2.08
CA PRO A 45 -23.34 -5.35 -2.06
C PRO A 45 -24.68 -5.72 -1.43
N ASP A 46 -25.11 -6.98 -1.57
CA ASP A 46 -26.48 -7.40 -1.23
C ASP A 46 -26.58 -8.25 0.04
N GLN A 47 -25.45 -8.73 0.58
CA GLN A 47 -25.46 -9.74 1.65
C GLN A 47 -25.01 -9.21 3.01
N GLY A 48 -24.65 -7.92 3.12
CA GLY A 48 -24.17 -7.32 4.38
C GLY A 48 -22.95 -8.03 4.99
N THR A 49 -22.29 -8.89 4.23
CA THR A 49 -21.16 -9.73 4.65
C THR A 49 -19.98 -9.47 3.74
N GLY A 50 -18.79 -9.60 4.30
CA GLY A 50 -17.55 -9.44 3.58
C GLY A 50 -16.50 -10.44 4.03
N ILE A 51 -15.46 -10.58 3.23
CA ILE A 51 -14.31 -11.44 3.51
C ILE A 51 -13.07 -10.55 3.53
N ILE A 52 -12.23 -10.70 4.56
CA ILE A 52 -10.90 -10.10 4.58
C ILE A 52 -10.04 -10.83 3.56
N VAL A 53 -9.49 -10.08 2.63
CA VAL A 53 -8.66 -10.59 1.53
C VAL A 53 -7.19 -10.23 1.68
N GLY A 54 -6.88 -9.29 2.58
CA GLY A 54 -5.52 -8.95 2.96
C GLY A 54 -5.49 -8.15 4.25
N ASP A 55 -4.51 -8.43 5.10
CA ASP A 55 -4.26 -7.67 6.33
C ASP A 55 -2.78 -7.28 6.37
N ILE A 56 -2.52 -5.97 6.32
CA ILE A 56 -1.18 -5.42 6.24
C ILE A 56 -0.94 -4.53 7.45
N VAL A 57 0.10 -4.84 8.21
CA VAL A 57 0.53 -4.08 9.38
C VAL A 57 1.81 -3.34 9.06
N LEU A 58 1.83 -2.03 9.31
CA LEU A 58 2.98 -1.15 9.11
C LEU A 58 3.28 -0.40 10.41
N SER A 59 4.55 -0.12 10.68
CA SER A 59 4.85 0.89 11.69
C SER A 59 4.43 2.29 11.19
N PRO A 60 4.14 3.26 12.08
CA PRO A 60 3.66 4.59 11.69
C PRO A 60 4.54 5.29 10.65
N LYS A 61 5.86 5.16 10.77
CA LYS A 61 6.83 5.70 9.81
C LYS A 61 6.67 5.12 8.41
N HIS A 62 6.42 3.81 8.30
CA HIS A 62 6.22 3.15 7.01
C HIS A 62 4.86 3.48 6.42
N ALA A 63 3.82 3.61 7.25
CA ALA A 63 2.49 4.03 6.80
C ALA A 63 2.51 5.44 6.18
N MET A 64 3.19 6.40 6.80
CA MET A 64 3.36 7.76 6.23
C MET A 64 4.11 7.74 4.90
N ARG A 65 5.18 6.92 4.79
CA ARG A 65 5.93 6.76 3.53
C ARG A 65 5.06 6.13 2.44
N PHE A 66 4.27 5.12 2.79
CA PHE A 66 3.32 4.48 1.89
C PHE A 66 2.28 5.48 1.39
N GLN A 67 1.64 6.24 2.28
CA GLN A 67 0.64 7.25 1.92
C GLN A 67 1.21 8.27 0.94
N LYS A 68 2.40 8.80 1.21
CA LYS A 68 3.07 9.77 0.33
C LYS A 68 3.37 9.17 -1.05
N ALA A 69 3.96 7.97 -1.09
CA ALA A 69 4.31 7.32 -2.35
C ALA A 69 3.05 6.97 -3.18
N LEU A 70 1.98 6.54 -2.53
CA LEU A 70 0.69 6.26 -3.16
C LEU A 70 0.10 7.54 -3.76
N ASP A 71 -0.01 8.61 -2.98
CA ASP A 71 -0.55 9.89 -3.42
C ASP A 71 0.23 10.46 -4.63
N GLU A 72 1.56 10.49 -4.54
CA GLU A 72 2.42 10.95 -5.64
C GLU A 72 2.24 10.10 -6.92
N THR A 73 2.10 8.78 -6.76
CA THR A 73 1.92 7.85 -7.90
C THR A 73 0.57 8.03 -8.56
N LEU A 74 -0.51 8.10 -7.78
CA LEU A 74 -1.86 8.26 -8.31
C LEU A 74 -2.02 9.62 -9.00
N LYS A 75 -1.50 10.71 -8.39
CA LYS A 75 -1.50 12.04 -9.02
C LYS A 75 -0.78 12.02 -10.37
N LYS A 76 0.44 11.47 -10.42
CA LYS A 76 1.18 11.34 -11.70
C LYS A 76 0.42 10.53 -12.75
N HIS A 77 -0.31 9.49 -12.34
CA HIS A 77 -1.02 8.62 -13.25
C HIS A 77 -2.31 9.27 -13.78
N PHE A 78 -3.13 9.86 -12.91
CA PHE A 78 -4.42 10.46 -13.29
C PHE A 78 -4.29 11.85 -13.89
N THR A 79 -3.30 12.67 -13.49
CA THR A 79 -3.05 13.97 -14.15
C THR A 79 -2.62 13.81 -15.61
N ARG A 80 -2.10 12.64 -15.99
CA ARG A 80 -1.76 12.32 -17.38
C ARG A 80 -2.98 11.97 -18.25
N HIS A 81 -4.16 11.83 -17.65
CA HIS A 81 -5.41 11.41 -18.31
C HIS A 81 -6.56 12.42 -18.17
N LEU A 82 -6.28 13.64 -17.69
CA LEU A 82 -7.22 14.74 -17.80
C LEU A 82 -7.03 15.39 -19.19
N PRO A 83 -8.02 15.36 -20.09
CA PRO A 83 -8.01 16.26 -21.24
C PRO A 83 -8.11 17.70 -20.70
N GLU A 84 -7.38 18.62 -21.33
CA GLU A 84 -7.49 20.07 -21.07
C GLU A 84 -8.93 20.58 -21.18
#